data_AF-A0A2N1MXF0-F1
#
_entry.id   AF-A0A2N1MXF0-F1
#
_cell.length_a   1.000
_cell.length_b   1.000
_cell.length_c   1.000
_cell.angle_alpha   90.00
_cell.angle_beta   90.00
_cell.angle_gamma   90.00
#
_symmetry.space_group_name_H-M   'P 1'
#
loop_
_entity.id
_entity.type
_entity.pdbx_description
1 polymer ?
#
loop_
_entity_poly.entity_id
_entity_poly.type
_entity_poly.pdbx_seq_one_letter_code
_entity_poly.pdbx_strand_id
1 'polypeptide(L)'
;MDIKAYTSDTNLDLTLCSCRIWAEDSNGKRISGGKGYHDCSYNSYGSNFHRILSFPNQTYTVYAKVLASFEETKKRGPFTGDTCFHIHGDVDNWKFDQVTC
;
A
#
# COMPACT_ATOMS: atom_id res chain seq x y z
N MET A 1 -15.15 23.23 -5.80
CA MET A 1 -15.67 22.16 -4.92
C MET A 1 -14.50 21.26 -4.60
N ASP A 2 -13.99 21.31 -3.38
CA ASP A 2 -12.97 20.36 -2.93
C ASP A 2 -13.61 18.98 -2.78
N ILE A 3 -13.15 18.03 -3.60
CA ILE A 3 -13.47 16.62 -3.39
C ILE A 3 -12.71 16.19 -2.15
N LYS A 4 -13.44 15.95 -1.04
CA LYS A 4 -12.83 15.33 0.14
C LYS A 4 -12.33 13.93 -0.24
N ALA A 5 -11.02 13.73 -0.14
CA ALA A 5 -10.36 12.47 -0.41
C ALA A 5 -9.50 12.05 0.80
N TYR A 6 -9.55 10.77 1.14
CA TYR A 6 -8.56 10.18 2.03
C TYR A 6 -7.33 9.78 1.20
N THR A 7 -6.21 9.73 1.90
CA THR A 7 -4.94 9.26 1.38
C THR A 7 -4.44 8.07 2.17
N SER A 8 -3.82 7.13 1.47
CA SER A 8 -3.02 6.09 2.06
C SER A 8 -1.61 6.21 1.51
N ASP A 9 -0.67 6.53 2.37
CA ASP A 9 0.75 6.59 2.04
C ASP A 9 1.44 5.29 2.45
N THR A 10 2.37 4.80 1.65
CA THR A 10 3.16 3.61 1.96
C THR A 10 4.61 3.85 1.60
N ASN A 11 5.50 3.84 2.60
CA ASN A 11 6.94 3.77 2.38
C ASN A 11 7.31 2.40 1.81
N LEU A 12 8.06 2.38 0.71
CA LEU A 12 8.47 1.19 -0.03
C LEU A 12 9.94 0.87 0.28
N ASP A 13 10.18 -0.20 1.03
CA ASP A 13 11.50 -0.61 1.52
C ASP A 13 11.72 -2.14 1.37
N LEU A 14 11.33 -2.71 0.23
CA LEU A 14 11.59 -4.12 -0.06
C LEU A 14 12.98 -4.33 -0.67
N THR A 15 13.53 -5.52 -0.58
CA THR A 15 14.81 -5.86 -1.21
C THR A 15 14.57 -6.49 -2.58
N LEU A 16 14.87 -5.77 -3.66
CA LEU A 16 14.83 -6.25 -5.05
C LEU A 16 13.48 -6.90 -5.46
N CYS A 17 12.37 -6.38 -4.93
CA CYS A 17 11.03 -6.94 -5.16
C CYS A 17 10.07 -5.93 -5.77
N SER A 18 9.19 -6.44 -6.63
CA SER A 18 8.00 -5.71 -7.07
C SER A 18 6.83 -6.00 -6.14
N CYS A 19 6.02 -5.00 -5.84
CA CYS A 19 4.81 -5.16 -5.04
C CYS A 19 3.60 -4.50 -5.69
N ARG A 20 2.43 -4.79 -5.13
CA ARG A 20 1.16 -4.21 -5.52
C ARG A 20 0.42 -3.80 -4.26
N ILE A 21 0.07 -2.52 -4.19
CA ILE A 21 -0.71 -1.94 -3.09
C ILE A 21 -1.99 -1.34 -3.68
N TRP A 22 -3.13 -1.62 -3.04
CA TRP A 22 -4.43 -1.11 -3.47
C TRP A 22 -5.38 -0.92 -2.30
N ALA A 23 -6.41 -0.10 -2.52
CA ALA A 23 -7.48 0.12 -1.56
C ALA A 23 -8.81 -0.39 -2.11
N GLU A 24 -9.62 -1.01 -1.24
CA GLU A 24 -11.00 -1.42 -1.54
C GLU A 24 -11.97 -0.74 -0.57
N ASP A 25 -13.19 -0.48 -1.03
CA ASP A 25 -14.29 -0.01 -0.20
C ASP A 25 -14.88 -1.13 0.68
N SER A 26 -15.88 -0.79 1.51
CA SER A 26 -16.58 -1.75 2.36
C SER A 26 -17.33 -2.85 1.60
N ASN A 27 -17.52 -2.71 0.29
CA ASN A 27 -18.18 -3.70 -0.56
C ASN A 27 -17.16 -4.60 -1.29
N GLY A 28 -15.85 -4.45 -1.02
CA GLY A 28 -14.79 -5.18 -1.72
C GLY A 28 -14.51 -4.67 -3.14
N LYS A 29 -15.00 -3.48 -3.50
CA LYS A 29 -14.71 -2.85 -4.78
C LYS A 29 -13.40 -2.08 -4.68
N ARG A 30 -12.47 -2.33 -5.61
CA ARG A 30 -11.23 -1.55 -5.69
C ARG A 30 -11.53 -0.08 -6.02
N ILE A 31 -11.06 0.82 -5.16
CA ILE A 31 -11.26 2.27 -5.26
C ILE A 31 -9.96 3.03 -5.56
N SER A 32 -8.79 2.41 -5.31
CA SER A 32 -7.48 2.98 -5.67
C SER A 32 -6.42 1.90 -5.80
N GLY A 33 -5.27 2.24 -6.40
CA GLY A 33 -4.18 1.31 -6.68
C GLY A 33 -4.38 0.53 -7.98
N GLY A 34 -3.30 0.31 -8.73
CA GLY A 34 -3.35 -0.35 -10.04
C GLY A 34 -3.59 -1.85 -9.96
N LYS A 35 -3.84 -2.47 -11.13
CA LYS A 35 -3.87 -3.94 -11.26
C LYS A 35 -2.47 -4.57 -11.33
N GLY A 36 -1.48 -3.81 -11.78
CA GLY A 36 -0.12 -4.27 -11.98
C GLY A 36 0.74 -4.20 -10.71
N TYR A 37 1.78 -5.02 -10.72
CA TYR A 37 2.91 -4.87 -9.80
C TYR A 37 3.82 -3.75 -10.29
N HIS A 38 4.42 -3.02 -9.36
CA HIS A 38 5.45 -2.02 -9.62
C HIS A 38 6.66 -2.32 -8.76
N ASP A 39 7.80 -1.75 -9.13
CA ASP A 39 8.99 -1.81 -8.28
C ASP A 39 8.66 -1.18 -6.93
N CYS A 40 8.93 -1.93 -5.86
CA CYS A 40 8.77 -1.48 -4.48
C CYS A 40 10.07 -1.67 -3.70
N SER A 41 11.17 -1.91 -4.42
CA SER A 41 12.44 -2.07 -3.80
C SER A 41 12.96 -0.73 -3.27
N TYR A 42 13.60 -0.76 -2.11
CA TYR A 42 14.47 0.32 -1.69
C TYR A 42 15.51 0.51 -2.78
N ASN A 43 15.56 1.72 -3.35
CA ASN A 43 16.58 2.09 -4.29
C ASN A 43 17.60 3.00 -3.61
N SER A 44 18.86 2.85 -4.00
CA SER A 44 19.95 3.74 -3.63
C SER A 44 19.86 5.12 -4.31
N TYR A 45 18.75 5.43 -5.00
CA TYR A 45 18.54 6.67 -5.75
C TYR A 45 17.78 7.77 -4.99
N GLY A 46 17.32 7.51 -3.76
CA GLY A 46 16.82 8.58 -2.89
C GLY A 46 16.01 8.05 -1.72
N SER A 47 16.22 8.67 -0.55
CA SER A 47 15.38 8.47 0.62
C SER A 47 13.91 8.76 0.28
N ASN A 48 13.00 7.88 0.71
CA ASN A 48 11.55 8.04 0.69
C ASN A 48 10.87 7.71 -0.66
N PHE A 49 10.98 6.47 -1.12
CA PHE A 49 10.13 5.97 -2.21
C PHE A 49 8.74 5.65 -1.66
N HIS A 50 7.81 6.59 -1.80
CA HIS A 50 6.46 6.48 -1.26
C HIS A 50 5.42 6.20 -2.34
N ARG A 51 4.44 5.37 -2.01
CA ARG A 51 3.25 5.14 -2.83
C ARG A 51 2.03 5.75 -2.17
N ILE A 52 1.56 6.86 -2.75
CA ILE A 52 0.34 7.52 -2.31
C ILE A 52 -0.86 7.01 -3.13
N LEU A 53 -1.88 6.54 -2.43
CA LEU A 53 -3.21 6.24 -2.97
C LEU A 53 -4.17 7.33 -2.52
N SER A 54 -4.91 7.93 -3.45
CA SER A 54 -5.99 8.87 -3.14
C SER A 54 -7.33 8.30 -3.61
N PHE A 55 -8.37 8.49 -2.82
CA PHE A 55 -9.73 7.98 -3.06
C PHE A 55 -10.77 8.79 -2.25
N PRO A 56 -12.06 8.76 -2.63
CA PRO A 56 -13.11 9.50 -1.92
C PRO A 56 -13.19 9.15 -0.43
N ASN A 57 -13.62 10.10 0.41
CA ASN A 57 -13.86 9.85 1.84
C ASN A 57 -14.92 8.76 2.06
N GLN A 58 -14.47 7.56 2.37
CA GLN A 58 -15.30 6.41 2.67
C GLN A 58 -14.53 5.42 3.55
N THR A 59 -15.22 4.41 4.08
CA THR A 59 -14.54 3.31 4.77
C THR A 59 -13.77 2.47 3.78
N TYR A 60 -12.50 2.17 4.06
CA TYR A 60 -11.63 1.43 3.15
C TYR A 60 -10.72 0.44 3.86
N THR A 61 -10.21 -0.53 3.10
CA THR A 61 -9.17 -1.48 3.51
C THR A 61 -8.02 -1.40 2.53
N VAL A 62 -6.79 -1.38 3.03
CA VAL A 62 -5.57 -1.38 2.22
C VAL A 62 -4.99 -2.78 2.15
N TYR A 63 -4.61 -3.18 0.96
CA TYR A 63 -4.04 -4.49 0.67
C TYR A 63 -2.66 -4.33 0.05
N ALA A 64 -1.77 -5.24 0.38
CA ALA A 64 -0.46 -5.35 -0.21
C ALA A 64 -0.19 -6.80 -0.63
N LYS A 65 0.53 -6.96 -1.74
CA LYS A 65 1.06 -8.25 -2.20
C LYS A 65 2.41 -8.06 -2.88
N VAL A 66 3.39 -8.89 -2.52
CA VAL A 66 4.70 -8.94 -3.18
C VAL A 66 4.67 -9.95 -4.33
N LEU A 67 5.27 -9.60 -5.46
CA LEU A 67 5.38 -10.47 -6.63
C LEU A 67 6.31 -11.65 -6.30
N ALA A 68 5.96 -12.85 -6.77
CA ALA A 68 6.70 -14.10 -6.51
C ALA A 68 6.78 -14.55 -5.03
N SER A 69 6.28 -13.75 -4.08
CA SER A 69 6.12 -14.18 -2.70
C SER A 69 5.03 -15.25 -2.57
N PHE A 70 5.32 -16.29 -1.79
CA PHE A 70 4.33 -17.30 -1.38
C PHE A 70 3.48 -16.87 -0.19
N GLU A 71 3.79 -15.73 0.44
CA GLU A 71 2.95 -15.20 1.52
C GLU A 71 1.58 -14.75 1.00
N GLU A 72 0.57 -14.88 1.87
CA GLU A 72 -0.77 -14.39 1.59
C GLU A 72 -0.81 -12.87 1.46
N THR A 73 -1.81 -12.36 0.72
CA THR A 73 -2.09 -10.93 0.62
C THR A 73 -2.32 -10.35 2.02
N LYS A 74 -1.51 -9.36 2.42
CA LYS A 74 -1.69 -8.67 3.70
C LYS A 74 -2.78 -7.61 3.56
N LYS A 75 -3.67 -7.54 4.54
CA LYS A 75 -4.78 -6.58 4.61
C LYS A 75 -4.71 -5.74 5.89
N ARG A 76 -5.07 -4.46 5.80
CA ARG A 76 -5.10 -3.49 6.91
C ARG A 76 -6.38 -2.66 6.83
N GLY A 77 -7.06 -2.50 7.95
CA GLY A 77 -8.32 -1.77 8.05
C GLY A 77 -9.42 -2.61 8.71
N PRO A 78 -10.68 -2.15 8.64
CA PRO A 78 -11.14 -0.96 7.92
C PRO A 78 -10.66 0.37 8.54
N PHE A 79 -10.60 1.43 7.73
CA PHE A 79 -10.21 2.79 8.13
C PHE A 79 -11.20 3.85 7.68
N THR A 80 -11.25 4.97 8.41
CA THR A 80 -12.11 6.14 8.13
C THR A 80 -11.34 7.46 8.21
N GLY A 81 -10.08 7.46 7.79
CA GLY A 81 -9.15 8.59 7.85
C GLY A 81 -7.91 8.33 7.00
N ASP A 82 -6.99 9.28 6.96
CA ASP A 82 -5.69 9.07 6.30
C ASP A 82 -4.88 7.99 7.02
N THR A 83 -4.08 7.24 6.27
CA THR A 83 -3.25 6.16 6.83
C THR A 83 -1.85 6.15 6.23
N CYS A 84 -0.88 5.71 7.04
CA CYS A 84 0.49 5.51 6.62
C CYS A 84 0.93 4.07 6.91
N PHE A 85 1.69 3.50 5.97
CA PHE A 85 2.20 2.15 6.07
C PHE A 85 3.68 2.09 5.71
N HIS A 86 4.31 1.01 6.14
CA HIS A 86 5.65 0.62 5.74
C HIS A 86 5.63 -0.81 5.21
N ILE A 87 6.02 -1.00 3.94
CA ILE A 87 6.25 -2.32 3.37
C ILE A 87 7.75 -2.57 3.29
N HIS A 88 8.22 -3.63 3.96
CA HIS A 88 9.66 -3.92 4.07
C HIS A 88 9.95 -5.43 4.15
N GLY A 89 11.22 -5.79 3.94
CA GLY A 89 11.70 -7.17 3.90
C GLY A 89 12.06 -7.62 2.49
N ASP A 90 11.82 -8.90 2.16
CA ASP A 90 12.16 -9.50 0.87
C ASP A 90 11.02 -10.36 0.30
N VAL A 91 11.27 -11.09 -0.78
CA VAL A 91 10.25 -11.92 -1.44
C VAL A 91 9.73 -13.06 -0.55
N ASP A 92 10.57 -13.60 0.32
CA ASP A 92 10.26 -14.78 1.14
C ASP A 92 9.67 -14.38 2.50
N ASN A 93 10.08 -13.24 3.05
CA ASN A 93 9.62 -12.72 4.32
C ASN A 93 9.48 -11.19 4.27
N TRP A 94 8.24 -10.72 4.12
CA TRP A 94 7.92 -9.30 4.11
C TRP A 94 6.88 -8.93 5.16
N LYS A 95 6.85 -7.65 5.50
CA LYS A 95 5.90 -7.05 6.43
C LYS A 95 5.18 -5.89 5.77
N PHE A 96 4.00 -5.59 6.30
CA PHE A 96 3.19 -4.46 5.87
C PHE A 96 2.58 -3.86 7.12
N ASP A 97 3.29 -2.91 7.70
CA ASP A 97 3.01 -2.43 9.04
C ASP A 97 2.35 -1.07 8.96
N GLN A 98 1.33 -0.84 9.79
CA GLN A 98 0.75 0.49 9.94
C GLN A 98 1.68 1.34 10.81
N VAL A 99 2.01 2.54 10.33
CA VAL A 99 2.88 3.48 11.02
C VAL A 99 2.16 4.81 11.22
N THR A 100 2.72 5.66 12.07
CA THR A 100 2.25 7.03 12.20
C THR A 100 2.61 7.80 10.94
N CYS A 101 1.64 8.53 10.39
CA CYS A 101 1.92 9.70 9.58
C CYS A 101 2.51 10.80 10.48
#